data_AF-A0A2D7ZPG0-F1
#
_entry.id   AF-A0A2D7ZPG0-F1
#
_cell.length_a   1.000
_cell.length_b   1.000
_cell.length_c   1.000
_cell.angle_alpha   90.00
_cell.angle_beta   90.00
_cell.angle_gamma   90.00
#
_symmetry.space_group_name_H-M   'P 1'
#
loop_
_entity.id
_entity.type
_entity.pdbx_description
1 polymer ?
#
loop_
_entity_poly.entity_id
_entity_poly.type
_entity_poly.pdbx_seq_one_letter_code
_entity_poly.pdbx_strand_id
1 'polypeptide(L)'
;MLTVGCAKPPPTSSAAPRLALAAEAKTPCALHILPEQPTLADLEIGYVTRGAQIVACDAARRLAVETYAAQQALTLADQAAR
;
A
#
# COMPACT_ATOMS: atom_id res chain seq x y z
N MET A 1 30.31 -27.31 -42.51
CA MET A 1 30.09 -25.91 -42.06
C MET A 1 28.70 -25.86 -41.43
N LEU A 2 28.60 -25.63 -40.13
CA LEU A 2 27.32 -25.53 -39.41
C LEU A 2 27.08 -24.05 -39.09
N THR A 3 26.05 -23.47 -39.68
CA THR A 3 25.63 -22.09 -39.41
C THR A 3 24.84 -22.06 -38.11
N VAL A 4 25.37 -21.38 -37.10
CA VAL A 4 24.62 -21.01 -35.89
C VAL A 4 23.67 -19.87 -36.26
N GLY A 5 22.37 -20.10 -36.13
CA GLY A 5 21.33 -19.08 -36.29
C GLY A 5 21.01 -18.42 -34.96
N CYS A 6 21.08 -17.08 -34.90
CA CYS A 6 20.64 -16.32 -33.74
C CYS A 6 19.11 -16.20 -33.71
N ALA A 7 18.48 -16.62 -32.62
CA ALA A 7 17.07 -16.33 -32.36
C ALA A 7 16.88 -14.83 -32.09
N LYS A 8 15.95 -14.20 -32.80
CA LYS A 8 15.60 -12.78 -32.59
C LYS A 8 14.89 -12.64 -31.24
N PRO A 9 15.37 -11.77 -30.33
CA PRO A 9 14.70 -11.56 -29.06
C PRO A 9 13.30 -10.96 -29.31
N PRO A 10 12.27 -11.34 -28.51
CA PRO A 10 10.97 -10.69 -28.57
C PRO A 10 11.14 -9.19 -28.31
N PRO A 11 10.24 -8.33 -28.82
CA PRO A 11 10.28 -6.91 -28.53
C PRO A 11 10.30 -6.72 -27.02
N THR A 12 11.19 -5.86 -26.53
CA THR A 12 11.30 -5.50 -25.13
C THR A 12 9.94 -5.06 -24.63
N SER A 13 9.30 -5.90 -23.82
CA SER A 13 8.18 -5.48 -22.99
C SER A 13 8.71 -4.34 -22.14
N SER A 14 8.33 -3.10 -22.47
CA SER A 14 8.59 -1.94 -21.63
C SER A 14 8.11 -2.34 -20.25
N ALA A 15 9.04 -2.58 -19.32
CA ALA A 15 8.72 -3.05 -17.99
C ALA A 15 7.56 -2.20 -17.48
N ALA A 16 6.41 -2.84 -17.24
CA ALA A 16 5.24 -2.13 -16.74
C ALA A 16 5.69 -1.24 -15.57
N PRO A 17 5.18 0.00 -15.46
CA PRO A 17 5.58 0.90 -14.38
C PRO A 17 5.59 0.13 -13.07
N ARG A 18 6.76 -0.05 -12.47
CA ARG A 18 6.84 -0.73 -11.18
C ARG A 18 6.18 0.21 -10.19
N LEU A 19 5.01 -0.18 -9.73
CA LEU A 19 4.30 0.54 -8.69
C LEU A 19 5.16 0.48 -7.42
N ALA A 20 5.81 1.59 -7.12
CA ALA A 20 6.55 1.72 -5.88
C ALA A 20 5.55 1.69 -4.73
N LEU A 21 5.86 0.93 -3.67
CA LEU A 21 5.04 0.93 -2.46
C LEU A 21 5.01 2.35 -1.90
N ALA A 22 3.81 2.94 -1.86
CA ALA A 22 3.57 4.29 -1.37
C ALA A 22 4.12 4.46 0.06
N ALA A 23 4.67 5.62 0.39
CA ALA A 23 5.28 5.86 1.71
C ALA A 23 4.25 5.73 2.85
N GLU A 24 3.01 6.05 2.54
CA GLU A 24 1.83 5.92 3.38
C GLU A 24 1.60 4.46 3.79
N ALA A 25 1.86 3.50 2.89
CA ALA A 25 1.72 2.06 3.18
C ALA A 25 2.82 1.52 4.11
N LYS A 26 3.89 2.28 4.34
CA LYS A 26 4.98 1.94 5.28
C LYS A 26 4.88 2.72 6.59
N THR A 27 4.01 3.73 6.65
CA THR A 27 3.90 4.61 7.80
C THR A 27 3.05 3.91 8.87
N PRO A 28 3.57 3.70 10.10
CA PRO A 28 2.79 3.06 11.15
C PRO A 28 1.63 3.96 11.58
N CYS A 29 0.53 3.34 12.06
CA CYS A 29 -0.56 4.10 12.67
C CYS A 29 -0.03 4.91 13.86
N ALA A 30 -0.44 6.17 13.95
CA ALA A 30 -0.28 6.91 15.19
C ALA A 30 -1.12 6.24 16.29
N LEU A 31 -0.52 5.99 17.45
CA LEU A 31 -1.22 5.51 18.63
C LEU A 31 -0.73 6.31 19.83
N HIS A 32 -1.67 6.88 20.56
CA HIS A 32 -1.40 7.63 21.77
C HIS A 32 -0.87 6.67 22.84
N ILE A 33 0.25 7.03 23.45
CA ILE A 33 0.91 6.31 24.52
C ILE A 33 0.81 7.19 25.78
N LEU A 34 0.47 6.55 26.89
CA LEU A 34 0.42 7.23 28.19
C LEU A 34 1.84 7.57 28.66
N PRO A 35 2.00 8.64 29.46
CA PRO A 35 3.27 8.90 30.13
C PRO A 35 3.58 7.78 31.14
N GLU A 36 4.85 7.70 31.58
CA GLU A 36 5.34 6.67 32.52
C GLU A 36 4.54 6.61 33.83
N GLN A 37 4.06 7.76 34.32
CA GLN A 37 3.23 7.87 35.53
C GLN A 37 1.92 8.59 35.18
N PRO A 38 0.92 7.87 34.64
CA PRO A 38 -0.31 8.47 34.17
C PRO A 38 -1.23 8.85 35.32
N THR A 39 -1.90 9.98 35.17
CA THR A 39 -3.04 10.40 35.98
C THR A 39 -4.35 9.84 35.42
N LEU A 40 -5.44 9.96 36.18
CA LEU A 40 -6.77 9.59 35.68
C LEU A 40 -7.17 10.44 34.46
N ALA A 41 -6.82 11.73 34.46
CA ALA A 41 -7.08 12.62 33.32
C ALA A 41 -6.33 12.16 32.05
N ASP A 42 -5.10 11.67 32.20
CA ASP A 42 -4.34 11.12 31.06
C ASP A 42 -5.03 9.88 30.47
N LEU A 43 -5.64 9.04 31.31
CA LEU A 43 -6.40 7.88 30.86
C LEU A 43 -7.64 8.27 30.05
N GLU A 44 -8.42 9.23 30.53
CA GLU A 44 -9.63 9.70 29.84
C GLU A 44 -9.30 10.34 28.48
N ILE A 45 -8.33 11.25 28.46
CA ILE A 45 -7.84 11.89 27.24
C ILE A 45 -7.26 10.84 26.29
N GLY A 46 -6.44 9.94 26.82
CA GLY A 46 -5.79 8.89 26.04
C GLY A 46 -6.78 7.92 25.41
N TYR A 47 -7.87 7.58 26.11
CA TYR A 47 -8.92 6.69 25.62
C TYR A 47 -9.63 7.28 24.40
N VAL A 48 -10.10 8.52 24.49
CA VAL A 48 -10.79 9.22 23.39
C VAL A 48 -9.83 9.46 22.22
N THR A 49 -8.60 9.90 22.51
CA THR A 49 -7.57 10.18 21.50
C THR A 49 -7.22 8.92 20.72
N ARG A 50 -6.97 7.81 21.41
CA ARG A 50 -6.62 6.54 20.78
C ARG A 50 -7.74 6.01 19.90
N GLY A 51 -9.00 6.14 20.34
CA GLY A 51 -10.16 5.79 19.51
C GLY A 51 -10.18 6.54 18.18
N ALA A 52 -10.00 7.87 18.22
CA ALA A 52 -9.96 8.70 17.01
C ALA A 52 -8.81 8.31 16.08
N GLN A 53 -7.62 8.03 16.63
CA GLN A 53 -6.45 7.62 15.85
C GLN A 53 -6.63 6.26 15.17
N ILE A 54 -7.28 5.30 15.84
CA ILE A 54 -7.60 3.99 15.25
C ILE A 54 -8.53 4.15 14.05
N VAL A 55 -9.60 4.94 14.20
CA VAL A 55 -10.56 5.18 13.10
C VAL A 55 -9.87 5.84 11.91
N ALA A 56 -9.02 6.84 12.15
CA ALA A 56 -8.27 7.51 11.09
C ALA A 56 -7.30 6.54 10.37
N CYS A 57 -6.57 5.72 11.11
CA CYS A 57 -5.65 4.77 10.49
C CYS A 57 -6.38 3.69 9.69
N ASP A 58 -7.51 3.20 10.20
CA ASP A 58 -8.30 2.19 9.50
C ASP A 58 -8.86 2.72 8.18
N ALA A 59 -9.34 3.96 8.15
CA ALA A 59 -9.78 4.62 6.93
C ALA A 59 -8.66 4.72 5.88
N ALA A 60 -7.45 5.11 6.30
CA ALA A 60 -6.29 5.17 5.41
C ALA A 60 -5.91 3.79 4.85
N ARG A 61 -5.90 2.76 5.72
CA ARG A 61 -5.63 1.38 5.33
C ARG A 61 -6.66 0.86 4.33
N ARG A 62 -7.94 1.14 4.58
CA ARG A 62 -9.04 0.76 3.69
C ARG A 62 -8.89 1.40 2.31
N LEU A 63 -8.60 2.70 2.25
CA LEU A 63 -8.36 3.41 1.00
C LEU A 63 -7.22 2.77 0.18
N ALA A 64 -6.12 2.39 0.85
CA ALA A 64 -5.00 1.74 0.18
C ALA A 64 -5.40 0.38 -0.44
N VAL A 65 -6.17 -0.44 0.28
CA VAL A 65 -6.67 -1.73 -0.22
C VAL A 65 -7.63 -1.54 -1.39
N GLU A 66 -8.58 -0.61 -1.28
CA GLU A 66 -9.54 -0.30 -2.34
C GLU A 66 -8.84 0.19 -3.61
N THR A 67 -7.83 1.05 -3.45
CA THR A 67 -7.01 1.55 -4.56
C THR A 67 -6.25 0.42 -5.24
N TYR A 68 -5.61 -0.47 -4.46
CA TYR A 68 -4.90 -1.62 -5.00
C TYR A 68 -5.85 -2.57 -5.77
N ALA A 69 -7.03 -2.86 -5.21
CA ALA A 69 -8.02 -3.70 -5.87
C ALA A 69 -8.48 -3.09 -7.21
N ALA A 70 -8.74 -1.79 -7.25
CA ALA A 70 -9.13 -1.08 -8.47
C ALA A 70 -8.01 -1.13 -9.53
N GLN A 71 -6.76 -0.94 -9.11
CA GLN A 71 -5.61 -1.03 -10.00
C GLN A 71 -5.42 -2.44 -10.60
N GLN A 72 -5.62 -3.49 -9.80
CA GLN A 72 -5.57 -4.87 -10.28
C GLN A 72 -6.70 -5.14 -11.29
N ALA A 73 -7.91 -4.65 -11.03
CA ALA A 73 -9.02 -4.76 -11.98
C ALA A 73 -8.71 -4.08 -13.33
N LEU A 74 -8.13 -2.88 -13.31
CA LEU A 74 -7.70 -2.18 -14.52
C LEU A 74 -6.64 -2.98 -15.30
N THR A 75 -5.67 -3.55 -14.59
CA THR A 75 -4.60 -4.35 -15.21
C THR A 75 -5.17 -5.60 -15.90
N LEU A 76 -6.09 -6.29 -15.24
CA LEU A 76 -6.76 -7.47 -15.81
C LEU A 76 -7.62 -7.10 -17.03
N ALA A 77 -8.32 -5.97 -16.99
CA ALA A 77 -9.12 -5.50 -18.12
C ALA A 77 -8.26 -5.14 -19.35
N ASP A 78 -7.12 -4.46 -19.15
CA ASP A 78 -6.16 -4.16 -20.23
C ASP A 78 -5.61 -5.45 -20.85
N GLN A 79 -5.28 -6.45 -20.03
CA GLN A 79 -4.81 -7.76 -20.52
C GLN A 79 -5.87 -8.49 -21.33
N ALA A 80 -7.15 -8.44 -20.93
CA ALA A 80 -8.23 -9.08 -21.66
C ALA A 80 -8.56 -8.38 -23.01
N ALA A 81 -8.16 -7.13 -23.17
CA ALA A 81 -8.36 -6.35 -24.39
C ALA A 81 -7.22 -6.51 -25.42
N ARG A 82 -6.14 -7.22 -25.07
CA ARG A 82 -4.99 -7.51 -25.92
C ARG A 82 -5.06 -8.93 -26.47
#